data_AF-A0AA96QP75-F1
#
_entry.id   AF-A0AA96QP75-F1
#
_cell.length_a   1.000
_cell.length_b   1.000
_cell.length_c   1.000
_cell.angle_alpha   90.00
_cell.angle_beta   90.00
_cell.angle_gamma   90.00
#
_symmetry.space_group_name_H-M   'P 1'
#
loop_
_entity.id
_entity.type
_entity.pdbx_description
1 polymer ?
#
loop_
_entity_poly.entity_id
_entity_poly.type
_entity_poly.pdbx_seq_one_letter_code
_entity_poly.pdbx_strand_id
1 'polypeptide(L)'
;MNAQRGFARGIGTAALGTVMLLSVQAPATAANSGPRQVCRGVTVDKTAPVISRASVLIKAPLAEVWRLHADIDNWEGWIPEITPAHKKTPGPLRPGSVFTWSPQNMNVESTIKTITPLRCTAWGAPVNGITGVHLWTFKQTSDGVLATTEESWAGPPVEADIPGNQTNLDQGLTDWAHRLKDTAESRSDHH
;
A
#
# COMPACT_ATOMS: atom_id res chain seq x y z
N MET A 1 -26.61 -80.42 22.46
CA MET A 1 -25.77 -79.98 21.33
C MET A 1 -26.69 -79.36 20.28
N ASN A 2 -26.25 -78.25 19.65
CA ASN A 2 -26.96 -77.33 18.73
C ASN A 2 -28.00 -76.41 19.39
N ALA A 3 -27.78 -75.09 19.52
CA ALA A 3 -27.61 -74.02 18.51
C ALA A 3 -28.92 -73.85 17.70
N GLN A 4 -29.56 -72.69 17.58
CA GLN A 4 -29.10 -71.30 17.49
C GLN A 4 -30.20 -70.35 18.03
N ARG A 5 -29.80 -69.25 18.69
CA ARG A 5 -30.65 -68.09 18.97
C ARG A 5 -30.56 -67.12 17.80
N GLY A 6 -31.71 -66.67 17.29
CA GLY A 6 -31.81 -65.68 16.23
C GLY A 6 -31.26 -64.32 16.66
N PHE A 7 -30.41 -63.74 15.82
CA PHE A 7 -29.90 -62.38 15.98
C PHE A 7 -30.79 -61.39 15.22
N ALA A 8 -31.03 -60.26 15.89
CA ALA A 8 -31.92 -59.17 15.51
C ALA A 8 -31.42 -58.38 14.31
N ARG A 9 -32.38 -57.91 13.50
CA ARG A 9 -32.24 -56.77 12.59
C ARG A 9 -32.17 -55.49 13.42
N GLY A 10 -31.34 -54.52 13.01
CA GLY A 10 -31.54 -53.14 13.48
C GLY A 10 -30.43 -52.14 13.17
N ILE A 11 -30.57 -51.47 12.02
CA ILE A 11 -30.31 -50.04 11.81
C ILE A 11 -28.83 -49.59 11.84
N GLY A 12 -28.25 -49.54 10.64
CA GLY A 12 -27.08 -48.71 10.36
C GLY A 12 -27.46 -47.23 10.38
N THR A 13 -26.75 -46.45 11.18
CA THR A 13 -26.77 -44.99 11.16
C THR A 13 -25.61 -44.52 10.29
N ALA A 14 -25.94 -44.02 9.10
CA ALA A 14 -24.98 -43.35 8.23
C ALA A 14 -24.73 -41.95 8.78
N ALA A 15 -23.51 -41.70 9.27
CA ALA A 15 -23.06 -40.37 9.65
C ALA A 15 -22.84 -39.53 8.39
N LEU A 16 -23.69 -38.53 8.18
CA LEU A 16 -23.50 -37.49 7.17
C LEU A 16 -22.33 -36.60 7.61
N GLY A 17 -21.14 -36.85 7.05
CA GLY A 17 -19.98 -35.99 7.20
C GLY A 17 -20.18 -34.69 6.41
N THR A 18 -20.35 -33.58 7.12
CA THR A 18 -20.42 -32.25 6.54
C THR A 18 -19.03 -31.84 6.07
N VAL A 19 -18.82 -31.82 4.75
CA VAL A 19 -17.60 -31.25 4.15
C VAL A 19 -17.69 -29.73 4.28
N MET A 20 -16.91 -29.14 5.18
CA MET A 20 -16.67 -27.69 5.16
C MET A 20 -15.76 -27.38 3.98
N LEU A 21 -16.30 -26.73 2.96
CA LEU A 21 -15.51 -26.11 1.90
C LEU A 21 -14.84 -24.86 2.49
N LEU A 22 -13.52 -24.91 2.68
CA LEU A 22 -12.70 -23.71 2.87
C LEU A 22 -12.74 -22.92 1.56
N SER A 23 -13.50 -21.82 1.53
CA SER A 23 -13.45 -20.86 0.43
C SER A 23 -12.07 -20.21 0.40
N VAL A 24 -11.24 -20.60 -0.57
CA VAL A 24 -9.99 -19.90 -0.89
C VAL A 24 -10.36 -18.52 -1.43
N GLN A 25 -10.15 -17.46 -0.64
CA GLN A 25 -10.26 -16.09 -1.13
C GLN A 25 -9.02 -15.79 -1.98
N ALA A 26 -9.24 -15.45 -3.26
CA ALA A 26 -8.17 -14.96 -4.14
C ALA A 26 -7.66 -13.58 -3.65
N PRO A 27 -6.35 -13.28 -3.78
CA PRO A 27 -5.82 -11.99 -3.35
C PRO A 27 -6.26 -10.86 -4.30
N ALA A 28 -6.18 -9.64 -3.78
CA ALA A 28 -6.80 -8.42 -4.29
C ALA A 28 -6.35 -7.98 -5.70
N THR A 29 -7.02 -8.48 -6.74
CA THR A 29 -6.93 -7.89 -8.09
C THR A 29 -7.80 -6.63 -8.26
N ALA A 30 -8.68 -6.31 -7.31
CA ALA A 30 -9.60 -5.17 -7.40
C ALA A 30 -8.95 -3.80 -7.10
N ALA A 31 -7.79 -3.76 -6.44
CA ALA A 31 -7.14 -2.50 -6.04
C ALA A 31 -6.71 -1.63 -7.23
N ASN A 32 -6.44 -2.25 -8.39
CA ASN A 32 -5.91 -1.55 -9.57
C ASN A 32 -6.98 -1.03 -10.57
N SER A 33 -8.28 -1.32 -10.37
CA SER A 33 -9.29 -1.18 -11.44
C SER A 33 -10.02 0.18 -11.52
N GLY A 34 -9.63 1.19 -10.74
CA GLY A 34 -10.24 2.53 -10.74
C GLY A 34 -9.49 3.60 -11.56
N PRO A 35 -10.08 4.78 -11.80
CA PRO A 35 -9.40 5.92 -12.43
C PRO A 35 -8.09 6.23 -11.72
N ARG A 36 -7.04 6.53 -12.49
CA ARG A 36 -5.76 6.99 -11.93
C ARG A 36 -5.97 8.28 -11.14
N GLN A 37 -5.27 8.37 -10.02
CA GLN A 37 -5.24 9.53 -9.16
C GLN A 37 -4.48 10.67 -9.84
N VAL A 38 -4.87 11.89 -9.51
CA VAL A 38 -4.29 13.10 -10.10
C VAL A 38 -4.02 14.12 -9.01
N CYS A 39 -2.81 14.66 -8.99
CA CYS A 39 -2.45 15.80 -8.15
C CYS A 39 -2.09 17.00 -9.04
N ARG A 40 -2.95 18.01 -9.10
CA ARG A 40 -2.76 19.22 -9.95
C ARG A 40 -2.29 18.91 -11.38
N GLY A 41 -2.92 17.94 -12.03
CA GLY A 41 -2.59 17.53 -13.41
C GLY A 41 -1.47 16.48 -13.53
N VAL A 42 -0.75 16.16 -12.46
CA VAL A 42 0.26 15.08 -12.44
C VAL A 42 -0.41 13.77 -12.05
N THR A 43 -0.06 12.70 -12.75
CA THR A 43 -0.47 11.31 -12.47
C THR A 43 0.72 10.38 -12.73
N VAL A 44 0.59 9.10 -12.38
CA VAL A 44 1.58 8.07 -12.72
C VAL A 44 1.77 7.94 -14.23
N ASP A 45 2.93 7.48 -14.68
CA ASP A 45 3.13 7.17 -16.09
C ASP A 45 2.29 5.95 -16.46
N LYS A 46 1.27 6.18 -17.29
CA LYS A 46 0.32 5.14 -17.73
C LYS A 46 0.93 4.16 -18.73
N THR A 47 2.09 4.48 -19.28
CA THR A 47 2.82 3.64 -20.25
C THR A 47 3.94 2.83 -19.61
N ALA A 48 4.20 3.04 -18.31
CA ALA A 48 5.20 2.30 -17.57
C ALA A 48 4.85 0.80 -17.50
N PRO A 49 5.85 -0.09 -17.61
CA PRO A 49 5.64 -1.55 -17.56
C PRO A 49 5.14 -2.05 -16.20
N VAL A 50 5.44 -1.33 -15.12
CA VAL A 50 5.03 -1.66 -13.75
C VAL A 50 4.29 -0.46 -13.16
N ILE A 51 3.05 -0.68 -12.73
CA ILE A 51 2.21 0.34 -12.09
C ILE A 51 1.41 -0.32 -10.97
N SER A 52 1.43 0.28 -9.79
CA SER A 52 0.70 -0.22 -8.63
C SER A 52 -0.17 0.87 -7.99
N ARG A 53 -1.18 0.41 -7.23
CA ARG A 53 -2.02 1.23 -6.37
C ARG A 53 -2.29 0.48 -5.06
N ALA A 54 -2.17 1.19 -3.95
CA ALA A 54 -2.76 0.78 -2.67
C ALA A 54 -3.71 1.86 -2.16
N SER A 55 -4.74 1.47 -1.43
CA SER A 55 -5.69 2.39 -0.80
C SER A 55 -6.13 1.86 0.55
N VAL A 56 -6.24 2.75 1.52
CA VAL A 56 -6.61 2.40 2.89
C VAL A 56 -7.48 3.49 3.50
N LEU A 57 -8.52 3.08 4.22
CA LEU A 57 -9.30 3.99 5.05
C LEU A 57 -8.64 4.10 6.43
N ILE A 58 -8.30 5.32 6.80
CA ILE A 58 -7.64 5.68 8.06
C ILE A 58 -8.63 6.46 8.93
N LYS A 59 -8.97 5.90 10.08
CA LYS A 59 -9.86 6.47 11.10
C LYS A 59 -9.11 7.46 11.99
N ALA A 60 -8.52 8.47 11.38
CA ALA A 60 -7.79 9.54 12.05
C ALA A 60 -8.10 10.89 11.40
N PRO A 61 -7.88 12.02 12.09
CA PRO A 61 -8.02 13.34 11.49
C PRO A 61 -7.08 13.55 10.29
N LEU A 62 -7.58 14.18 9.22
CA LEU A 62 -6.79 14.49 8.02
C LEU A 62 -5.49 15.24 8.30
N ALA A 63 -5.51 16.14 9.28
CA ALA A 63 -4.33 16.89 9.67
C ALA A 63 -3.21 15.97 10.20
N GLU A 64 -3.55 14.93 10.97
CA GLU A 64 -2.57 13.99 11.53
C GLU A 64 -2.01 13.06 10.45
N VAL A 65 -2.87 12.49 9.62
CA VAL A 65 -2.47 11.67 8.46
C VAL A 65 -1.53 12.47 7.54
N TRP A 66 -1.90 13.71 7.24
CA TRP A 66 -1.09 14.58 6.39
C TRP A 66 0.25 14.95 7.03
N ARG A 67 0.29 15.19 8.35
CA ARG A 67 1.52 15.51 9.06
C ARG A 67 2.51 14.35 9.00
N LEU A 68 2.06 13.13 9.27
CA LEU A 68 2.87 11.92 9.11
C LEU A 68 3.45 11.78 7.70
N HIS A 69 2.62 12.03 6.69
CA HIS A 69 3.00 11.95 5.29
C HIS A 69 4.00 13.04 4.87
N ALA A 70 3.72 14.31 5.16
CA ALA A 70 4.48 15.44 4.62
C ALA A 70 5.77 15.76 5.40
N ASP A 71 5.92 15.22 6.61
CA ASP A 71 7.06 15.47 7.49
C ASP A 71 8.19 14.46 7.29
N ILE A 72 8.86 14.58 6.13
CA ILE A 72 9.87 13.63 5.63
C ILE A 72 11.01 13.40 6.62
N ASP A 73 11.48 14.45 7.31
CA ASP A 73 12.59 14.33 8.28
C ASP A 73 12.21 13.49 9.52
N ASN A 74 10.91 13.27 9.75
CA ASN A 74 10.40 12.46 10.85
C ASN A 74 9.85 11.11 10.39
N TRP A 75 10.04 10.74 9.12
CA TRP A 75 9.63 9.42 8.62
C TRP A 75 10.31 8.28 9.38
N GLU A 76 11.55 8.45 9.80
CA GLU A 76 12.27 7.41 10.56
C GLU A 76 11.58 7.02 11.87
N GLY A 77 10.81 7.94 12.46
CA GLY A 77 10.09 7.70 13.71
C GLY A 77 8.85 6.80 13.57
N TRP A 78 8.41 6.48 12.36
CA TRP A 78 7.20 5.67 12.15
C TRP A 78 7.27 4.66 11.00
N ILE A 79 8.13 4.89 10.00
CA ILE A 79 8.34 4.00 8.84
C ILE A 79 9.79 3.56 8.68
N PRO A 80 10.26 2.59 9.50
CA PRO A 80 11.63 2.11 9.47
C PRO A 80 12.04 1.49 8.11
N GLU A 81 11.08 0.97 7.34
CA GLU A 81 11.30 0.30 6.05
C GLU A 81 11.86 1.19 4.94
N ILE A 82 11.82 2.52 5.11
CA ILE A 82 12.30 3.48 4.11
C ILE A 82 13.42 4.37 4.63
N THR A 83 14.05 3.99 5.74
CA THR A 83 15.08 4.78 6.43
C THR A 83 16.49 4.45 5.94
N PRO A 84 17.42 5.43 5.91
CA PRO A 84 17.27 6.83 6.35
C PRO A 84 16.33 7.66 5.46
N ALA A 85 15.76 8.74 6.01
CA ALA A 85 14.89 9.67 5.26
C ALA A 85 15.15 11.13 5.66
N HIS A 86 15.47 11.99 4.70
CA HIS A 86 15.89 13.37 4.99
C HIS A 86 15.62 14.35 3.85
N LYS A 87 15.11 15.55 4.17
CA LYS A 87 14.99 16.65 3.21
C LYS A 87 16.33 17.30 2.94
N LYS A 88 16.69 17.41 1.65
CA LYS A 88 17.82 18.23 1.19
C LYS A 88 17.44 19.69 1.04
N THR A 89 16.18 19.96 0.68
CA THR A 89 15.67 21.33 0.55
C THR A 89 15.06 21.82 1.86
N PRO A 90 15.52 22.96 2.42
CA PRO A 90 15.01 23.47 3.69
C PRO A 90 13.57 24.00 3.58
N GLY A 91 12.90 24.03 4.74
CA GLY A 91 11.56 24.60 4.91
C GLY A 91 10.41 23.61 4.62
N PRO A 92 9.18 24.13 4.45
CA PRO A 92 8.02 23.32 4.11
C PRO A 92 8.15 22.65 2.74
N LEU A 93 7.53 21.48 2.62
CA LEU A 93 7.46 20.72 1.38
C LEU A 93 6.71 21.52 0.31
N ARG A 94 7.33 21.73 -0.85
CA ARG A 94 6.83 22.54 -1.96
C ARG A 94 7.29 21.96 -3.31
N PRO A 95 6.71 22.34 -4.45
CA PRO A 95 7.25 21.96 -5.75
C PRO A 95 8.74 22.33 -5.84
N GLY A 96 9.56 21.38 -6.29
CA GLY A 96 11.03 21.50 -6.34
C GLY A 96 11.76 21.11 -5.06
N SER A 97 11.07 20.80 -3.95
CA SER A 97 11.73 20.22 -2.77
C SER A 97 12.36 18.87 -3.10
N VAL A 98 13.61 18.69 -2.68
CA VAL A 98 14.40 17.47 -2.84
C VAL A 98 14.59 16.79 -1.48
N PHE A 99 14.51 15.45 -1.47
CA PHE A 99 14.75 14.62 -0.30
C PHE A 99 15.38 13.29 -0.70
N THR A 100 16.12 12.69 0.22
CA THR A 100 16.70 11.35 0.07
C THR A 100 16.03 10.39 1.02
N TRP A 101 15.79 9.16 0.59
CA TRP A 101 15.13 8.12 1.37
C TRP A 101 15.57 6.74 0.89
N SER A 102 15.37 5.70 1.70
CA SER A 102 15.89 4.36 1.41
C SER A 102 14.84 3.24 1.34
N PRO A 103 13.88 3.31 0.39
CA PRO A 103 12.90 2.24 0.21
C PRO A 103 13.56 0.97 -0.34
N GLN A 104 13.18 -0.20 0.19
CA GLN A 104 13.63 -1.51 -0.32
C GLN A 104 15.16 -1.62 -0.45
N ASN A 105 15.91 -1.00 0.46
CA ASN A 105 17.38 -0.90 0.44
C ASN A 105 17.97 -0.15 -0.76
N MET A 106 17.19 0.65 -1.48
CA MET A 106 17.65 1.51 -2.56
C MET A 106 17.84 2.94 -2.06
N ASN A 107 18.97 3.60 -2.36
CA ASN A 107 19.17 5.00 -2.01
C ASN A 107 18.54 5.90 -3.08
N VAL A 108 17.36 6.44 -2.80
CA VAL A 108 16.56 7.22 -3.75
C VAL A 108 16.67 8.71 -3.43
N GLU A 109 16.97 9.53 -4.44
CA GLU A 109 16.75 10.97 -4.38
C GLU A 109 15.46 11.31 -5.11
N SER A 110 14.53 11.96 -4.41
CA SER A 110 13.22 12.31 -4.93
C SER A 110 13.00 13.81 -4.96
N THR A 111 12.25 14.26 -5.96
CA THR A 111 11.89 15.66 -6.15
C THR A 111 10.39 15.82 -6.23
N ILE A 112 9.81 16.63 -5.34
CA ILE A 112 8.39 17.00 -5.38
C ILE A 112 8.08 17.71 -6.68
N LYS A 113 7.24 17.11 -7.51
CA LYS A 113 6.73 17.74 -8.74
C LYS A 113 5.56 18.65 -8.42
N THR A 114 4.69 18.21 -7.53
CA THR A 114 3.50 18.96 -7.13
C THR A 114 3.03 18.54 -5.75
N ILE A 115 2.37 19.48 -5.07
CA ILE A 115 1.80 19.28 -3.75
C ILE A 115 0.60 20.19 -3.60
N THR A 116 -0.46 19.67 -3.00
CA THR A 116 -1.58 20.44 -2.47
C THR A 116 -1.78 20.01 -1.03
N PRO A 117 -1.51 20.90 -0.04
CA PRO A 117 -1.66 20.58 1.37
C PRO A 117 -2.99 19.90 1.69
N LEU A 118 -2.93 18.88 2.55
CA LEU A 118 -4.08 18.07 3.00
C LEU A 118 -4.82 17.33 1.87
N ARG A 119 -4.26 17.25 0.66
CA ARG A 119 -4.95 16.69 -0.50
C ARG A 119 -4.11 15.72 -1.31
N CYS A 120 -2.91 16.12 -1.71
CA CYS A 120 -2.08 15.27 -2.56
C CYS A 120 -0.63 15.71 -2.64
N THR A 121 0.23 14.78 -3.03
CA THR A 121 1.62 15.00 -3.42
C THR A 121 1.94 14.12 -4.62
N ALA A 122 2.82 14.57 -5.51
CA ALA A 122 3.48 13.68 -6.45
C ALA A 122 4.96 14.07 -6.59
N TRP A 123 5.83 13.08 -6.62
CA TRP A 123 7.27 13.25 -6.81
C TRP A 123 7.81 12.29 -7.85
N GLY A 124 8.92 12.70 -8.46
CA GLY A 124 9.75 11.80 -9.25
C GLY A 124 10.80 11.16 -8.36
N ALA A 125 11.07 9.88 -8.58
CA ALA A 125 11.97 9.05 -7.78
C ALA A 125 12.91 8.22 -8.68
N PRO A 126 13.82 8.84 -9.45
CA PRO A 126 14.77 8.10 -10.27
C PRO A 126 15.84 7.43 -9.41
N VAL A 127 16.14 6.16 -9.68
CA VAL A 127 17.19 5.41 -8.97
C VAL A 127 17.72 4.27 -9.82
N ASN A 128 19.04 4.08 -9.91
CA ASN A 128 19.66 2.92 -10.58
C ASN A 128 19.14 2.60 -12.00
N GLY A 129 18.80 3.62 -12.80
CA GLY A 129 18.25 3.44 -14.15
C GLY A 129 16.72 3.20 -14.20
N ILE A 130 16.05 3.22 -13.05
CA ILE A 130 14.59 3.23 -12.91
C ILE A 130 14.12 4.68 -12.90
N THR A 131 13.07 4.96 -13.68
CA THR A 131 12.29 6.20 -13.55
C THR A 131 11.01 5.90 -12.79
N GLY A 132 10.81 6.59 -11.66
CA GLY A 132 9.63 6.46 -10.81
C GLY A 132 8.79 7.74 -10.77
N VAL A 133 7.46 7.60 -10.77
CA VAL A 133 6.52 8.66 -10.36
C VAL A 133 5.65 8.10 -9.24
N HIS A 134 5.75 8.70 -8.05
CA HIS A 134 5.02 8.27 -6.86
C HIS A 134 4.05 9.37 -6.43
N LEU A 135 2.79 9.01 -6.30
CA LEU A 135 1.68 9.92 -6.06
C LEU A 135 0.85 9.45 -4.87
N TRP A 136 0.52 10.39 -3.99
CA TRP A 136 -0.42 10.19 -2.89
C TRP A 136 -1.60 11.15 -3.01
N THR A 137 -2.79 10.66 -2.69
CA THR A 137 -4.00 11.47 -2.48
C THR A 137 -4.66 11.13 -1.16
N PHE A 138 -5.21 12.15 -0.51
CA PHE A 138 -5.91 12.06 0.76
C PHE A 138 -7.29 12.67 0.58
N LYS A 139 -8.32 11.85 0.73
CA LYS A 139 -9.72 12.27 0.62
C LYS A 139 -10.42 12.09 1.96
N GLN A 140 -10.88 13.18 2.54
CA GLN A 140 -11.73 13.12 3.72
C GLN A 140 -13.08 12.46 3.39
N THR A 141 -13.53 11.57 4.27
CA THR A 141 -14.81 10.86 4.21
C THR A 141 -15.57 11.06 5.53
N SER A 142 -16.77 10.48 5.65
CA SER A 142 -17.50 10.43 6.94
C SER A 142 -16.78 9.60 8.00
N ASP A 143 -16.00 8.61 7.57
CA ASP A 143 -15.45 7.55 8.43
C ASP A 143 -13.94 7.71 8.65
N GLY A 144 -13.36 8.82 8.17
CA GLY A 144 -11.94 9.12 8.28
C GLY A 144 -11.35 9.70 6.99
N VAL A 145 -10.18 9.21 6.60
CA VAL A 145 -9.43 9.63 5.43
C VAL A 145 -9.15 8.42 4.54
N LEU A 146 -9.62 8.46 3.31
CA LEU A 146 -9.18 7.52 2.28
C LEU A 146 -7.83 8.01 1.74
N ALA A 147 -6.76 7.34 2.13
CA ALA A 147 -5.43 7.54 1.57
C ALA A 147 -5.23 6.57 0.41
N THR A 148 -4.80 7.09 -0.74
CA THR A 148 -4.47 6.29 -1.93
C THR A 148 -3.08 6.66 -2.39
N THR A 149 -2.23 5.64 -2.58
CA THR A 149 -0.92 5.77 -3.19
C THR A 149 -0.92 5.07 -4.53
N GLU A 150 -0.28 5.68 -5.53
CA GLU A 150 -0.01 5.09 -6.83
C GLU A 150 1.43 5.34 -7.23
N GLU A 151 2.05 4.36 -7.86
CA GLU A 151 3.41 4.49 -8.34
C GLU A 151 3.60 3.76 -9.67
N SER A 152 4.42 4.33 -10.56
CA SER A 152 4.82 3.74 -11.83
C SER A 152 6.33 3.68 -11.95
N TRP A 153 6.87 2.54 -12.40
CA TRP A 153 8.29 2.31 -12.64
C TRP A 153 8.56 1.91 -14.09
N ALA A 154 9.58 2.50 -14.69
CA ALA A 154 10.06 2.17 -16.04
C ALA A 154 11.58 2.15 -16.11
N GLY A 155 12.13 1.50 -17.14
CA GLY A 155 13.57 1.43 -17.42
C GLY A 155 14.11 0.00 -17.47
N PRO A 156 15.34 -0.19 -17.96
CA PRO A 156 15.89 -1.52 -18.24
C PRO A 156 15.85 -2.52 -17.07
N PRO A 157 16.14 -2.12 -15.80
CA PRO A 157 16.02 -3.04 -14.67
C PRO A 157 14.59 -3.50 -14.40
N VAL A 158 13.59 -2.64 -14.67
CA VAL A 158 12.17 -2.97 -14.49
C VAL A 158 11.72 -3.93 -15.58
N GLU A 159 12.12 -3.67 -16.82
CA GLU A 159 11.78 -4.48 -18.00
C GLU A 159 12.41 -5.87 -17.95
N ALA A 160 13.56 -6.01 -17.29
CA ALA A 160 14.24 -7.29 -17.12
C ALA A 160 13.47 -8.28 -16.22
N ASP A 161 12.63 -7.79 -15.30
CA ASP A 161 11.78 -8.63 -14.44
C ASP A 161 10.50 -7.89 -14.04
N ILE A 162 9.58 -7.72 -15.01
CA ILE A 162 8.30 -7.05 -14.76
C ILE A 162 7.49 -7.73 -13.64
N PRO A 163 7.32 -9.07 -13.59
CA PRO A 163 6.54 -9.72 -12.54
C PRO A 163 7.12 -9.54 -11.13
N GLY A 164 8.45 -9.63 -10.99
CA GLY A 164 9.12 -9.43 -9.70
C GLY A 164 9.03 -7.98 -9.24
N ASN A 165 9.30 -7.02 -10.13
CA ASN A 165 9.15 -5.60 -9.82
C ASN A 165 7.69 -5.22 -9.49
N GLN A 166 6.71 -5.78 -10.19
CA GLN A 166 5.30 -5.56 -9.88
C GLN A 166 4.96 -6.08 -8.48
N THR A 167 5.39 -7.30 -8.14
CA THR A 167 5.16 -7.88 -6.80
C THR A 167 5.80 -7.04 -5.71
N ASN A 168 7.05 -6.58 -5.92
CA ASN A 168 7.76 -5.73 -4.96
C ASN A 168 7.07 -4.37 -4.77
N LEU A 169 6.60 -3.76 -5.85
CA LEU A 169 5.91 -2.48 -5.80
C LEU A 169 4.55 -2.60 -5.10
N ASP A 170 3.77 -3.64 -5.43
CA ASP A 170 2.47 -3.92 -4.80
C ASP A 170 2.61 -4.08 -3.28
N GLN A 171 3.62 -4.86 -2.85
CA GLN A 171 3.89 -5.08 -1.44
C GLN A 171 4.33 -3.78 -0.75
N GLY A 172 5.29 -3.05 -1.32
CA GLY A 172 5.82 -1.81 -0.74
C GLY A 172 4.75 -0.73 -0.56
N LEU A 173 3.88 -0.54 -1.55
CA LEU A 173 2.78 0.43 -1.44
C LEU A 173 1.75 0.02 -0.39
N THR A 174 1.44 -1.27 -0.30
CA THR A 174 0.48 -1.80 0.69
C THR A 174 1.03 -1.63 2.11
N ASP A 175 2.29 -1.99 2.34
CA ASP A 175 2.94 -1.89 3.64
C ASP A 175 3.03 -0.43 4.10
N TRP A 176 3.41 0.49 3.22
CA TRP A 176 3.44 1.92 3.55
C TRP A 176 2.04 2.43 3.90
N ALA A 177 1.03 2.10 3.10
CA ALA A 177 -0.35 2.54 3.36
C ALA A 177 -0.86 2.03 4.72
N HIS A 178 -0.65 0.75 5.04
CA HIS A 178 -1.05 0.19 6.34
C HIS A 178 -0.26 0.79 7.50
N ARG A 179 1.04 1.01 7.35
CA ARG A 179 1.83 1.63 8.41
C ARG A 179 1.42 3.07 8.70
N LEU A 180 1.05 3.83 7.67
CA LEU A 180 0.48 5.17 7.82
C LEU A 180 -0.86 5.11 8.58
N LYS A 181 -1.71 4.12 8.24
CA LYS A 181 -2.98 3.87 8.94
C LYS A 181 -2.73 3.62 10.43
N ASP A 182 -1.96 2.59 10.76
CA ASP A 182 -1.77 2.12 12.13
C ASP A 182 -1.15 3.21 13.02
N THR A 183 -0.19 3.95 12.47
CA THR A 183 0.44 5.08 13.18
C THR A 183 -0.53 6.23 13.42
N ALA A 184 -1.33 6.60 12.41
CA ALA A 184 -2.27 7.71 12.54
C ALA A 184 -3.42 7.39 13.49
N GLU A 185 -3.95 6.17 13.44
CA GLU A 185 -5.03 5.71 14.32
C GLU A 185 -4.54 5.61 15.77
N SER A 186 -3.38 4.99 16.02
CA SER A 186 -2.82 4.90 17.37
C SER A 186 -2.58 6.27 18.02
N ARG A 187 -2.10 7.28 17.27
CA ARG A 187 -1.92 8.64 17.80
C ARG A 187 -3.23 9.36 18.09
N SER A 188 -4.29 9.02 17.36
CA SER A 188 -5.62 9.62 17.55
C SER A 188 -6.35 9.03 18.75
N ASP A 189 -6.10 7.76 19.08
CA ASP A 189 -6.71 7.08 20.23
C ASP A 189 -6.17 7.55 21.58
N HIS A 190 -5.03 8.26 21.61
CA HIS A 190 -4.38 8.78 22.83
C HIS A 190 -4.72 10.25 23.12
N HIS A 191 -5.66 10.85 22.38
CA HIS A 191 -6.13 12.23 22.54
C HIS A 191 -7.59 12.25 23.03
#